data_AF-A0A348V0I9-F1
#
_entry.id   AF-A0A348V0I9-F1
#
_cell.length_a   1.000
_cell.length_b   1.000
_cell.length_c   1.000
_cell.angle_alpha   90.00
_cell.angle_beta   90.00
_cell.angle_gamma   90.00
#
_symmetry.space_group_name_H-M   'P 1'
#
loop_
_entity.id
_entity.type
_entity.pdbx_description
1 polymer ?
#
loop_
_entity_poly.entity_id
_entity_poly.type
_entity_poly.pdbx_seq_one_letter_code
_entity_poly.pdbx_strand_id
1 'polypeptide(L)'
;QKAKQKGTIKDINTIATGLMDYITDKGKFGDTATGTTLHTGQLTTGDALIQAVQGFYLKTFPMNDQWGNAFWVYTGTNASSNPYGIAYADGADMGDDEFIVGSGGRDGTNDDVTYDPTDPTASLYEVNVMKDFEKEIVNWNGSLVIGPRTAAGTGTGTGS
;
A
#
# COMPACT_ATOMS: atom_id res chain seq x y z
N GLN A 1 -12.67 0.83 -15.83
CA GLN A 1 -11.50 1.43 -15.15
C GLN A 1 -11.83 1.89 -13.73
N LYS A 2 -12.79 2.80 -13.51
CA LYS A 2 -13.20 3.20 -12.15
C LYS A 2 -13.53 2.03 -11.20
N ALA A 3 -14.25 1.01 -11.69
CA ALA A 3 -14.54 -0.19 -10.89
C ALA A 3 -13.27 -0.98 -10.52
N LYS A 4 -12.32 -1.09 -11.45
CA LYS A 4 -11.03 -1.74 -11.23
C LYS A 4 -10.21 -0.99 -10.18
N GLN A 5 -10.06 0.33 -10.33
CA GLN A 5 -9.40 1.18 -9.34
C GLN A 5 -10.02 1.06 -7.94
N LYS A 6 -11.36 1.10 -7.83
CA LYS A 6 -12.04 0.91 -6.54
C LYS A 6 -11.83 -0.49 -5.95
N GLY A 7 -11.83 -1.54 -6.78
CA GLY A 7 -11.52 -2.89 -6.33
C GLY A 7 -10.08 -3.01 -5.85
N THR A 8 -9.12 -2.45 -6.58
CA THR A 8 -7.70 -2.41 -6.20
C THR A 8 -7.51 -1.71 -4.85
N ILE A 9 -8.14 -0.56 -4.62
CA ILE A 9 -8.10 0.14 -3.32
C ILE A 9 -8.67 -0.75 -2.20
N LYS A 10 -9.77 -1.45 -2.46
CA LYS A 10 -10.36 -2.38 -1.49
C LYS A 10 -9.42 -3.54 -1.17
N ASP A 11 -8.76 -4.11 -2.17
CA ASP A 11 -7.81 -5.22 -2.00
C ASP A 11 -6.58 -4.75 -1.22
N ILE A 12 -6.03 -3.58 -1.54
CA ILE A 12 -4.94 -2.94 -0.78
C ILE A 12 -5.33 -2.75 0.69
N ASN A 13 -6.52 -2.21 0.96
CA ASN A 13 -6.99 -2.03 2.33
C ASN A 13 -7.24 -3.37 3.05
N THR A 14 -7.62 -4.41 2.31
CA THR A 14 -7.75 -5.77 2.87
C THR A 14 -6.38 -6.30 3.27
N ILE A 15 -5.36 -6.15 2.41
CA ILE A 15 -3.97 -6.52 2.74
C ILE A 15 -3.51 -5.73 3.96
N ALA A 16 -3.64 -4.40 3.94
CA ALA A 16 -3.23 -3.52 5.03
C ALA A 16 -3.87 -3.90 6.37
N THR A 17 -5.16 -4.26 6.36
CA THR A 17 -5.86 -4.75 7.56
C THR A 17 -5.23 -6.04 8.08
N GLY A 18 -4.97 -7.01 7.21
CA GLY A 18 -4.29 -8.25 7.61
C GLY A 18 -2.87 -8.04 8.14
N LEU A 19 -2.14 -7.08 7.58
CA LEU A 19 -0.80 -6.69 8.04
C LEU A 19 -0.85 -6.00 9.41
N MET A 20 -1.82 -5.10 9.64
CA MET A 20 -2.04 -4.48 10.95
C MET A 20 -2.43 -5.51 12.03
N ASP A 21 -3.28 -6.47 11.68
CA ASP A 21 -3.64 -7.53 12.63
C ASP A 21 -2.43 -8.44 12.92
N TYR A 22 -1.64 -8.78 11.90
CA TYR A 22 -0.39 -9.53 12.07
C TYR A 22 0.58 -8.80 13.00
N ILE A 23 0.78 -7.50 12.80
CA ILE A 23 1.75 -6.73 13.57
C ILE A 23 1.28 -6.52 15.02
N THR A 24 -0.03 -6.42 15.24
CA THR A 24 -0.61 -6.37 16.58
C THR A 24 -0.32 -7.64 17.38
N ASP A 25 -0.30 -8.82 16.73
CA ASP A 25 0.03 -10.10 17.38
C ASP A 25 1.54 -10.35 17.50
N LYS A 26 2.32 -10.04 16.45
CA LYS A 26 3.74 -10.41 16.37
C LYS A 26 4.71 -9.31 16.76
N GLY A 27 4.27 -8.05 16.78
CA GLY A 27 5.06 -6.87 17.11
C GLY A 27 6.09 -6.42 16.07
N LYS A 28 6.49 -7.29 15.12
CA LYS A 28 7.44 -6.95 14.04
C LYS A 28 7.26 -7.81 12.77
N PHE A 29 7.64 -7.26 11.62
CA PHE A 29 7.72 -7.97 10.34
C PHE A 29 9.11 -8.58 10.12
N GLY A 30 9.31 -9.76 10.71
CA GLY A 30 10.53 -10.55 10.54
C GLY A 30 11.40 -10.55 11.79
N ASP A 31 12.71 -10.65 11.62
CA ASP A 31 13.65 -10.68 12.74
C ASP A 31 14.81 -9.70 12.57
N THR A 32 14.71 -8.60 13.31
CA THR A 32 15.74 -7.58 13.49
C THR A 32 17.11 -8.10 13.82
N ALA A 33 17.22 -9.16 14.63
CA ALA A 33 18.51 -9.73 15.02
C ALA A 33 19.24 -10.35 13.82
N THR A 34 18.50 -10.76 12.78
CA THR A 34 19.03 -11.37 11.56
C THR A 34 18.93 -10.46 10.33
N GLY A 35 18.34 -9.27 10.47
CA GLY A 35 18.05 -8.37 9.34
C GLY A 35 17.02 -8.93 8.36
N THR A 36 16.25 -9.93 8.75
CA THR A 36 15.27 -10.59 7.87
C THR A 36 13.94 -9.84 7.94
N THR A 37 13.45 -9.36 6.80
CA THR A 37 12.05 -8.91 6.65
C THR A 37 11.18 -10.03 6.09
N LEU A 38 9.86 -9.96 6.28
CA LEU A 38 8.94 -10.93 5.70
C LEU A 38 8.79 -10.79 4.17
N HIS A 39 8.84 -9.56 3.64
CA HIS A 39 8.78 -9.34 2.20
C HIS A 39 9.35 -7.98 1.77
N THR A 40 9.84 -7.94 0.53
CA THR A 40 10.20 -6.72 -0.17
C THR A 40 9.98 -6.93 -1.68
N GLY A 41 9.39 -5.95 -2.34
CA GLY A 41 9.17 -5.98 -3.78
C GLY A 41 7.80 -6.54 -4.17
N GLN A 42 7.72 -7.10 -5.37
CA GLN A 42 6.48 -7.61 -5.93
C GLN A 42 6.18 -9.02 -5.39
N LEU A 43 4.91 -9.25 -5.04
CA LEU A 43 4.47 -10.54 -4.53
C LEU A 43 4.65 -11.65 -5.58
N THR A 44 5.09 -12.80 -5.10
CA THR A 44 5.19 -14.05 -5.83
C THR A 44 4.46 -15.17 -5.08
N THR A 45 4.05 -16.20 -5.81
CA THR A 45 3.35 -17.32 -5.17
C THR A 45 4.31 -18.04 -4.23
N GLY A 46 3.91 -18.15 -2.95
CA GLY A 46 4.69 -18.86 -1.93
C GLY A 46 5.51 -17.96 -1.01
N ASP A 47 5.43 -16.64 -1.13
CA ASP A 47 6.13 -15.72 -0.23
C ASP A 47 5.79 -15.98 1.24
N ALA A 48 6.80 -15.84 2.10
CA ALA A 48 6.68 -16.02 3.54
C ALA A 48 5.59 -15.13 4.15
N LEU A 49 5.45 -13.90 3.66
CA LEU A 49 4.39 -12.99 4.08
C LEU A 49 2.99 -13.57 3.85
N ILE A 50 2.75 -14.17 2.67
CA ILE A 50 1.45 -14.76 2.35
C ILE A 50 1.15 -15.91 3.30
N GLN A 51 2.14 -16.77 3.56
CA GLN A 51 1.98 -17.89 4.49
C GLN A 51 1.76 -17.43 5.93
N ALA A 52 2.38 -16.32 6.33
CA ALA A 52 2.27 -15.75 7.67
C ALA A 52 0.92 -15.06 7.92
N VAL A 53 0.35 -14.44 6.88
CA VAL A 53 -0.88 -13.63 6.98
C VAL A 53 -2.13 -14.43 6.63
N GLN A 54 -2.06 -15.29 5.60
CA GLN A 54 -3.21 -16.05 5.12
C GLN A 54 -3.62 -17.18 6.08
N GLY A 55 -4.92 -17.45 6.16
CA GLY A 55 -5.52 -18.50 6.99
C GLY A 55 -5.84 -18.04 8.41
N PHE A 56 -5.07 -17.10 8.96
CA PHE A 56 -5.30 -16.57 10.31
C PHE A 56 -5.78 -15.11 10.29
N TYR A 57 -5.04 -14.21 9.65
CA TYR A 57 -5.39 -12.78 9.61
C TYR A 57 -6.21 -12.43 8.37
N LEU A 58 -5.98 -13.13 7.26
CA LEU A 58 -6.80 -13.03 6.05
C LEU A 58 -7.27 -14.41 5.61
N LYS A 59 -8.57 -14.56 5.31
CA LYS A 59 -9.08 -15.81 4.74
C LYS A 59 -8.39 -16.16 3.42
N THR A 60 -8.14 -15.16 2.58
CA THR A 60 -7.43 -15.29 1.31
C THR A 60 -6.65 -14.01 1.07
N PHE A 61 -5.37 -14.14 0.73
CA PHE A 61 -4.51 -13.01 0.44
C PHE A 61 -4.72 -12.55 -1.02
N PRO A 62 -5.10 -11.30 -1.28
CA PRO A 62 -5.19 -10.76 -2.63
C PRO A 62 -3.79 -10.68 -3.26
N MET A 63 -3.54 -11.45 -4.32
CA MET A 63 -2.23 -11.47 -4.98
C MET A 63 -2.08 -10.41 -6.06
N ASN A 64 -3.17 -10.16 -6.79
CA ASN A 64 -3.18 -9.30 -7.96
C ASN A 64 -4.24 -8.21 -7.81
N ASP A 65 -3.96 -7.06 -8.41
CA ASP A 65 -4.93 -5.99 -8.58
C ASP A 65 -5.99 -6.33 -9.65
N GLN A 66 -6.92 -5.41 -9.85
CA GLN A 66 -8.04 -5.60 -10.77
C GLN A 66 -7.67 -5.47 -12.26
N TRP A 67 -6.40 -5.16 -12.56
CA TRP A 67 -5.81 -5.21 -13.90
C TRP A 67 -5.00 -6.48 -14.13
N GLY A 68 -4.69 -7.23 -13.07
CA GLY A 68 -3.97 -8.51 -13.12
C GLY A 68 -2.50 -8.40 -12.74
N ASN A 69 -2.05 -7.23 -12.28
CA ASN A 69 -0.66 -7.02 -11.84
C ASN A 69 -0.52 -7.44 -10.37
N ALA A 70 0.58 -8.10 -10.02
CA ALA A 70 0.83 -8.47 -8.62
C ALA A 70 1.10 -7.21 -7.77
N PHE A 71 0.62 -7.23 -6.52
CA PHE A 71 0.89 -6.13 -5.58
C PHE A 71 2.38 -6.06 -5.20
N TRP A 72 2.83 -4.86 -4.90
CA TRP A 72 4.12 -4.58 -4.30
C TRP A 72 3.95 -4.44 -2.80
N VAL A 73 4.72 -5.19 -2.01
CA VAL A 73 4.66 -5.11 -0.56
C VAL A 73 6.07 -4.96 0.00
N TYR A 74 6.23 -4.04 0.94
CA TYR A 74 7.49 -3.82 1.63
C TYR A 74 7.20 -3.80 3.14
N THR A 75 7.93 -4.59 3.92
CA THR A 75 7.67 -4.73 5.36
C THR A 75 8.91 -4.45 6.20
N GLY A 76 8.70 -4.06 7.46
CA GLY A 76 9.73 -3.76 8.45
C GLY A 76 10.72 -2.71 7.97
N THR A 77 11.96 -2.77 8.44
CA THR A 77 13.03 -1.81 8.08
C THR A 77 13.28 -1.72 6.57
N ASN A 78 13.01 -2.80 5.82
CA ASN A 78 13.15 -2.83 4.37
C ASN A 78 12.03 -2.09 3.63
N ALA A 79 11.00 -1.58 4.33
CA ALA A 79 10.06 -0.60 3.80
C ALA A 79 10.80 0.64 3.25
N SER A 80 11.97 0.97 3.78
CA SER A 80 12.83 2.06 3.29
C SER A 80 13.31 1.88 1.84
N SER A 81 13.30 0.65 1.31
CA SER A 81 13.70 0.34 -0.08
C SER A 81 12.59 0.57 -1.12
N ASN A 82 11.46 1.16 -0.71
CA ASN A 82 10.32 1.37 -1.58
C ASN A 82 10.65 2.36 -2.73
N PRO A 83 10.16 2.12 -3.95
CA PRO A 83 10.40 2.98 -5.11
C PRO A 83 9.56 4.27 -5.08
N TYR A 84 8.57 4.33 -4.20
CA TYR A 84 7.63 5.44 -4.08
C TYR A 84 8.22 6.65 -3.34
N GLY A 85 9.42 6.55 -2.77
CA GLY A 85 10.03 7.62 -1.98
C GLY A 85 9.36 7.87 -0.62
N ILE A 86 8.57 6.91 -0.12
CA ILE A 86 7.92 7.00 1.18
C ILE A 86 8.99 6.96 2.28
N ALA A 87 9.04 8.02 3.08
CA ALA A 87 9.98 8.22 4.18
C ALA A 87 9.35 9.09 5.27
N TYR A 88 9.92 9.09 6.47
CA TYR A 88 9.58 10.06 7.50
C TYR A 88 10.14 11.44 7.17
N ALA A 89 9.40 12.51 7.51
CA ALA A 89 9.77 13.90 7.20
C ALA A 89 11.05 14.37 7.91
N ASP A 90 11.34 13.81 9.09
CA ASP A 90 12.56 14.06 9.85
C ASP A 90 13.74 13.18 9.41
N GLY A 91 13.53 12.29 8.43
CA GLY A 91 14.53 11.36 7.93
C GLY A 91 14.80 10.18 8.87
N ALA A 92 13.92 9.91 9.84
CA ALA A 92 14.03 8.73 10.68
C ALA A 92 13.96 7.42 9.86
N ASP A 93 14.65 6.40 10.36
CA ASP A 93 14.61 5.05 9.78
C ASP A 93 13.23 4.41 9.94
N MET A 94 12.85 3.59 8.97
CA MET A 94 11.62 2.78 9.03
C MET A 94 11.72 1.75 10.17
N GLY A 95 10.66 1.67 10.99
CA GLY A 95 10.52 0.70 12.07
C GLY A 95 10.30 -0.74 11.58
N ASP A 96 10.35 -1.68 12.52
CA ASP A 96 10.15 -3.10 12.23
C ASP A 96 8.69 -3.48 12.00
N ASP A 97 7.79 -2.59 12.39
CA ASP A 97 6.34 -2.68 12.28
C ASP A 97 5.76 -1.95 11.07
N GLU A 98 6.63 -1.35 10.26
CA GLU A 98 6.26 -0.64 9.04
C GLU A 98 5.79 -1.57 7.93
N PHE A 99 4.80 -1.11 7.15
CA PHE A 99 4.48 -1.76 5.89
C PHE A 99 3.94 -0.79 4.82
N ILE A 100 4.27 -1.10 3.56
CA ILE A 100 3.77 -0.40 2.38
C ILE A 100 3.13 -1.45 1.45
N VAL A 101 1.93 -1.16 0.95
CA VAL A 101 1.22 -1.97 -0.04
C VAL A 101 0.89 -1.10 -1.24
N GLY A 102 1.41 -1.46 -2.42
CA GLY A 102 1.27 -0.71 -3.65
C GLY A 102 0.70 -1.54 -4.80
N SER A 103 -0.03 -0.89 -5.69
CA SER A 103 -0.36 -1.36 -7.04
C SER A 103 0.16 -0.34 -8.04
N GLY A 104 0.71 -0.84 -9.14
CA GLY A 104 1.12 -0.04 -10.29
C GLY A 104 -0.02 0.40 -11.19
N GLY A 105 -1.25 0.44 -10.69
CA GLY A 105 -2.41 0.77 -11.49
C GLY A 105 -2.54 -0.10 -12.75
N ARG A 106 -2.90 0.54 -13.86
CA ARG A 106 -3.20 -0.15 -15.11
C ARG A 106 -1.95 -0.58 -15.89
N ASP A 107 -0.86 0.15 -15.82
CA ASP A 107 0.38 -0.19 -16.57
C ASP A 107 1.25 -1.20 -15.81
N GLY A 108 1.07 -1.30 -14.49
CA GLY A 108 1.75 -2.24 -13.63
C GLY A 108 3.15 -1.80 -13.19
N THR A 109 3.53 -0.54 -13.43
CA THR A 109 4.85 0.00 -13.00
C THR A 109 4.75 0.69 -11.65
N ASN A 110 5.87 1.01 -11.01
CA ASN A 110 5.91 1.58 -9.65
C ASN A 110 6.84 2.78 -9.55
N ASP A 111 7.09 3.44 -10.68
CA ASP A 111 8.10 4.47 -10.89
C ASP A 111 7.50 5.83 -11.30
N ASP A 112 6.19 5.96 -11.42
CA ASP A 112 5.54 7.18 -11.94
C ASP A 112 5.33 8.26 -10.87
N VAL A 113 5.37 7.92 -9.58
CA VAL A 113 5.12 8.85 -8.47
C VAL A 113 6.16 8.76 -7.36
N THR A 114 6.65 9.93 -6.93
CA THR A 114 7.44 10.11 -5.70
C THR A 114 6.59 10.80 -4.64
N TYR A 115 6.59 10.23 -3.43
CA TYR A 115 5.94 10.75 -2.24
C TYR A 115 6.69 11.96 -1.68
N ASP A 116 5.96 12.99 -1.25
CA ASP A 116 6.52 14.12 -0.51
C ASP A 116 6.24 13.93 0.99
N PRO A 117 7.26 13.67 1.82
CA PRO A 117 7.05 13.45 3.25
C PRO A 117 6.63 14.72 4.00
N THR A 118 6.80 15.90 3.41
CA THR A 118 6.39 17.19 4.00
C THR A 118 4.95 17.57 3.65
N ASP A 119 4.39 17.00 2.57
CA ASP A 119 2.96 17.07 2.23
C ASP A 119 2.44 15.69 1.79
N PRO A 120 2.00 14.86 2.74
CA PRO A 120 1.47 13.53 2.47
C PRO A 120 0.27 13.49 1.51
N THR A 121 -0.38 14.64 1.27
CA THR A 121 -1.55 14.75 0.40
C THR A 121 -1.20 15.20 -1.01
N ALA A 122 0.05 15.63 -1.26
CA ALA A 122 0.52 16.09 -2.57
C ALA A 122 0.46 14.97 -3.61
N SER A 123 0.70 13.73 -3.19
CA SER A 123 0.70 12.55 -4.08
C SER A 123 -0.69 11.97 -4.34
N LEU A 124 -1.76 12.61 -3.83
CA LEU A 124 -3.14 12.27 -4.17
C LEU A 124 -3.59 12.99 -5.44
N TYR A 125 -4.18 12.26 -6.40
CA TYR A 125 -4.54 12.78 -7.72
C TYR A 125 -6.04 12.74 -8.01
N GLU A 126 -6.50 13.56 -8.94
CA GLU A 126 -7.83 13.43 -9.52
C GLU A 126 -7.81 12.50 -10.73
N VAL A 127 -8.92 11.80 -10.95
CA VAL A 127 -9.08 10.88 -12.10
C VAL A 127 -9.95 11.54 -13.15
N ASN A 128 -9.31 12.20 -14.11
CA ASN A 128 -9.95 13.00 -15.15
C ASN A 128 -9.81 12.35 -16.54
N VAL A 129 -8.71 11.66 -16.80
CA VAL A 129 -8.40 11.03 -18.08
C VAL A 129 -8.05 9.55 -17.91
N MET A 130 -8.03 8.82 -19.03
CA MET A 130 -7.69 7.40 -19.03
C MET A 130 -6.27 7.10 -18.50
N LYS A 131 -5.34 8.04 -18.70
CA LYS A 131 -3.96 7.95 -18.18
C LYS A 131 -3.90 8.00 -16.64
N ASP A 132 -4.89 8.59 -15.97
CA ASP A 132 -4.89 8.64 -14.50
C ASP A 132 -5.14 7.26 -13.86
N PHE A 133 -5.53 6.24 -14.63
CA PHE A 133 -5.64 4.87 -14.14
C PHE A 133 -4.33 4.10 -14.20
N GLU A 134 -3.31 4.64 -14.88
CA GLU A 134 -1.96 4.07 -14.94
C GLU A 134 -1.18 4.41 -13.66
N LYS A 135 -1.49 5.56 -13.04
CA LYS A 135 -0.91 5.99 -11.76
C LYS A 135 -1.08 4.98 -10.63
N GLU A 136 -0.09 4.96 -9.75
CA GLU A 136 0.01 4.07 -8.60
C GLU A 136 -1.12 4.30 -7.58
N ILE A 137 -1.33 3.27 -6.75
CA ILE A 137 -2.19 3.29 -5.58
C ILE A 137 -1.39 2.66 -4.45
N VAL A 138 -1.02 3.44 -3.45
CA VAL A 138 -0.10 3.03 -2.38
C VAL A 138 -0.68 3.38 -1.02
N ASN A 139 -0.70 2.38 -0.16
CA ASN A 139 -1.06 2.47 1.25
C ASN A 139 0.18 2.29 2.11
N TRP A 140 0.37 3.18 3.08
CA TRP A 140 1.41 3.12 4.09
C TRP A 140 0.76 3.05 5.47
N ASN A 141 1.06 2.00 6.23
CA ASN A 141 0.53 1.77 7.59
C ASN A 141 -0.99 1.95 7.74
N GLY A 142 -1.75 1.47 6.76
CA GLY A 142 -3.21 1.55 6.75
C GLY A 142 -3.79 2.82 6.13
N SER A 143 -2.96 3.81 5.79
CA SER A 143 -3.38 5.07 5.16
C SER A 143 -3.05 5.12 3.67
N LEU A 144 -3.99 5.55 2.83
CA LEU A 144 -3.72 5.80 1.41
C LEU A 144 -2.88 7.07 1.27
N VAL A 145 -1.65 6.95 0.78
CA VAL A 145 -0.69 8.05 0.63
C VAL A 145 -0.45 8.44 -0.83
N ILE A 146 -0.65 7.50 -1.77
CA ILE A 146 -0.65 7.75 -3.21
C ILE A 146 -1.91 7.12 -3.78
N GLY A 147 -2.67 7.86 -4.57
CA GLY A 147 -3.91 7.34 -5.13
C GLY A 147 -4.93 8.41 -5.49
N PRO A 148 -6.10 8.00 -6.00
CA PRO A 148 -7.14 8.93 -6.33
C PRO A 148 -7.66 9.61 -5.06
N ARG A 149 -7.83 10.94 -5.09
CA ARG A 149 -8.57 11.65 -4.05
C ARG A 149 -9.97 11.06 -3.98
N THR A 150 -10.31 10.48 -2.85
CA THR A 150 -11.71 10.34 -2.47
C THR A 150 -12.27 11.75 -2.46
N ALA A 151 -13.19 12.06 -3.39
CA ALA A 151 -13.94 13.30 -3.33
C ALA A 151 -14.50 13.39 -1.90
N ALA A 152 -14.09 14.43 -1.16
CA ALA A 152 -14.80 14.80 0.06
C ALA A 152 -16.26 14.83 -0.36
N GLY A 153 -17.08 13.94 0.22
CA GLY A 153 -18.49 13.86 -0.11
C GLY A 153 -19.01 15.29 -0.07
N THR A 154 -19.64 15.74 -1.16
CA THR A 154 -20.28 17.05 -1.23
C THR A 154 -21.39 17.04 -0.19
N GLY A 155 -21.02 17.29 1.06
CA GLY A 155 -21.92 17.63 2.14
C GLY A 155 -22.47 18.98 1.76
N THR A 156 -23.54 18.97 0.98
CA THR A 156 -24.48 20.07 0.88
C THR A 156 -25.15 20.19 2.24
N GLY A 157 -24.40 20.69 3.21
CA GLY A 157 -24.90 21.18 4.48
C GLY A 157 -25.49 22.56 4.25
N THR A 158 -26.60 22.63 3.52
CA THR A 158 -27.48 23.79 3.56
C THR A 158 -28.29 23.65 4.86
N GLY A 159 -27.69 24.09 5.96
CA GLY A 159 -28.34 24.21 7.26
C GLY A 159 -28.90 25.62 7.42
N SER A 160 -30.21 25.72 7.13
CA SER A 160 -31.22 26.72 7.50
C SER A 160 -30.82 27.91 8.38
#